data_AF-A0A5C7PWM3-F1
#
_entry.id   AF-A0A5C7PWM3-F1
#
_cell.length_a   1.000
_cell.length_b   1.000
_cell.length_c   1.000
_cell.angle_alpha   90.00
_cell.angle_beta   90.00
_cell.angle_gamma   90.00
#
_symmetry.space_group_name_H-M   'P 1'
#
loop_
_entity.id
_entity.type
_entity.pdbx_description
1 polymer ?
#
loop_
_entity_poly.entity_id
_entity_poly.type
_entity_poly.pdbx_seq_one_letter_code
_entity_poly.pdbx_strand_id
1 'polypeptide(L)'
;FRVLLLDETLDPAMVALMLELPSESYLAELSEVAHPVAIHRARQFARKALAHELRHALENVYHRHQPATVYQPVATAIAHRSLKNIVLSYLALLNDKPAAQLCLDQYNNAANMTDASASLQALINCDADFVVAVREKALRIFYRRWQQEPLAVNLWLQWQAACSLPGALDRVKELLQHEAFDIRNPNKVRAVIGAFCSQNLAHFHADDGSGYRFLADKVIELDAINPQIAARLLSPLTRWQKMPAANQEKMRTELQRILDSGKRSPDVYEVASKSVLKGE
;
A
#
# COMPACT_ATOMS: atom_id res chain seq x y z
N PHE A 1 16.55 -8.01 16.50
CA PHE A 1 15.12 -7.75 16.78
C PHE A 1 14.76 -7.88 18.25
N ARG A 2 14.81 -9.07 18.89
CA ARG A 2 14.45 -9.21 20.32
C ARG A 2 15.26 -8.28 21.24
N VAL A 3 16.58 -8.22 21.07
CA VAL A 3 17.46 -7.32 21.84
C VAL A 3 17.02 -5.85 21.68
N LEU A 4 16.76 -5.40 20.44
CA LEU A 4 16.30 -4.04 20.16
C LEU A 4 14.96 -3.70 20.83
N LEU A 5 14.01 -4.65 20.89
CA LEU A 5 12.70 -4.43 21.49
C LEU A 5 12.77 -4.32 23.03
N LEU A 6 13.70 -5.07 23.65
CA LEU A 6 13.84 -5.16 25.10
C LEU A 6 14.76 -4.07 25.67
N ASP A 7 15.59 -3.44 24.84
CA ASP A 7 16.47 -2.36 25.28
C ASP A 7 15.71 -1.02 25.36
N GLU A 8 15.39 -0.60 26.58
CA GLU A 8 14.67 0.65 26.87
C GLU A 8 15.57 1.90 26.81
N THR A 9 16.89 1.73 26.68
CA THR A 9 17.84 2.85 26.64
C THR A 9 17.99 3.46 25.25
N LEU A 10 17.54 2.75 24.22
CA LEU A 10 17.61 3.18 22.83
C LEU A 10 16.52 4.21 22.49
N ASP A 11 16.83 5.12 21.56
CA ASP A 11 15.84 6.05 21.01
C ASP A 11 14.70 5.27 20.30
N PRO A 12 13.43 5.44 20.73
CA PRO A 12 12.30 4.77 20.10
C PRO A 12 12.18 5.01 18.59
N ALA A 13 12.59 6.18 18.08
CA ALA A 13 12.55 6.46 16.64
C ALA A 13 13.56 5.59 15.88
N MET A 14 14.77 5.43 16.42
CA MET A 14 15.81 4.55 15.87
C MET A 14 15.35 3.09 15.89
N VAL A 15 14.78 2.61 17.00
CA VAL A 15 14.25 1.24 17.10
C VAL A 15 13.14 1.04 16.07
N ALA A 16 12.23 2.01 15.90
CA ALA A 16 11.14 1.90 14.93
C ALA A 16 11.67 1.74 13.50
N LEU A 17 12.68 2.52 13.12
CA LEU A 17 13.32 2.43 11.81
C LEU A 17 14.05 1.09 11.61
N MET A 18 14.76 0.60 12.63
CA MET A 18 15.44 -0.71 12.56
C MET A 18 14.47 -1.90 12.50
N LEU A 19 13.24 -1.72 12.97
CA LEU A 19 12.18 -2.73 12.85
C LEU A 19 11.51 -2.72 11.47
N GLU A 20 11.69 -1.69 10.66
CA GLU A 20 11.08 -1.61 9.33
C GLU A 20 11.83 -2.52 8.34
N LEU A 21 11.18 -3.61 7.91
CA LEU A 21 11.74 -4.41 6.82
C LEU A 21 11.66 -3.65 5.50
N PRO A 22 12.68 -3.77 4.63
CA PRO A 22 12.71 -3.07 3.35
C PRO A 22 11.42 -3.26 2.54
N SER A 23 11.01 -2.21 1.83
CA SER A 23 9.78 -2.23 1.02
C SER A 23 9.91 -3.19 -0.17
N GLU A 24 8.78 -3.67 -0.69
CA GLU A 24 8.78 -4.57 -1.87
C GLU A 24 9.39 -3.88 -3.10
N SER A 25 9.13 -2.59 -3.29
CA SER A 25 9.74 -1.81 -4.36
C SER A 25 11.26 -1.72 -4.20
N TYR A 26 11.76 -1.54 -2.98
CA TYR A 26 13.21 -1.51 -2.72
C TYR A 26 13.86 -2.87 -2.99
N LEU A 27 13.23 -3.96 -2.54
CA LEU A 27 13.70 -5.33 -2.82
C LEU A 27 13.69 -5.64 -4.32
N ALA A 28 12.69 -5.14 -5.05
CA ALA A 28 12.63 -5.27 -6.51
C ALA A 28 13.78 -4.52 -7.19
N GLU A 29 14.13 -3.31 -6.74
CA GLU A 29 15.26 -2.55 -7.30
C GLU A 29 16.62 -3.22 -7.04
N LEU A 30 16.80 -3.82 -5.87
CA LEU A 30 18.00 -4.60 -5.54
C LEU A 30 18.14 -5.89 -6.35
N SER A 31 17.04 -6.39 -6.92
CA SER A 31 17.03 -7.63 -7.67
C SER A 31 17.57 -7.40 -9.10
N GLU A 32 18.34 -8.36 -9.61
CA GLU A 32 18.68 -8.42 -11.04
C GLU A 32 17.41 -8.63 -11.87
N VAL A 33 16.64 -9.66 -11.51
CA VAL A 33 15.27 -9.93 -11.98
C VAL A 33 14.34 -9.92 -10.78
N ALA A 34 13.43 -8.95 -10.75
CA ALA A 34 12.48 -8.77 -9.68
C ALA A 34 11.25 -9.67 -9.89
N HIS A 35 11.09 -10.69 -9.04
CA HIS A 35 9.90 -11.55 -9.01
C HIS A 35 8.89 -11.00 -7.97
N PRO A 36 7.87 -10.20 -8.35
CA PRO A 36 7.11 -9.41 -7.37
C PRO A 36 6.31 -10.26 -6.40
N VAL A 37 5.69 -11.34 -6.89
CA VAL A 37 4.95 -12.30 -6.06
C VAL A 37 5.87 -13.01 -5.07
N ALA A 38 7.08 -13.39 -5.51
CA ALA A 38 8.05 -14.05 -4.63
C ALA A 38 8.61 -13.09 -3.57
N ILE A 39 8.92 -11.84 -3.96
CA ILE A 39 9.33 -10.77 -3.04
C ILE A 39 8.26 -10.53 -1.98
N HIS A 40 7.00 -10.38 -2.41
CA HIS A 40 5.87 -10.21 -1.50
C HIS A 40 5.77 -11.37 -0.52
N ARG A 41 5.74 -12.62 -1.02
CA ARG A 41 5.66 -13.83 -0.17
C ARG A 41 6.81 -13.92 0.82
N ALA A 42 8.05 -13.70 0.38
CA ALA A 42 9.23 -13.75 1.24
C ALA A 42 9.18 -12.66 2.33
N ARG A 43 8.80 -11.43 1.96
CA ARG A 43 8.65 -10.33 2.90
C ARG A 43 7.54 -10.61 3.92
N GLN A 44 6.36 -11.06 3.48
CA GLN A 44 5.26 -11.40 4.38
C GLN A 44 5.63 -12.57 5.29
N PHE A 45 6.33 -13.57 4.78
CA PHE A 45 6.86 -14.68 5.58
C PHE A 45 7.78 -14.19 6.70
N ALA A 46 8.80 -13.38 6.36
CA ALA A 46 9.72 -12.84 7.35
C ALA A 46 9.00 -12.00 8.41
N ARG A 47 8.06 -11.15 8.01
CA ARG A 47 7.28 -10.33 8.95
C ARG A 47 6.40 -11.18 9.87
N LYS A 48 5.72 -12.20 9.33
CA LYS A 48 4.89 -13.12 10.12
C LYS A 48 5.73 -13.94 11.09
N ALA A 49 6.88 -14.46 10.65
CA ALA A 49 7.81 -15.19 11.51
C ALA A 49 8.27 -14.32 12.69
N LEU A 50 8.67 -13.06 12.43
CA LEU A 50 9.01 -12.11 13.48
C LEU A 50 7.83 -11.84 14.42
N ALA A 51 6.63 -11.66 13.89
CA ALA A 51 5.42 -11.43 14.69
C ALA A 51 5.13 -12.60 15.64
N HIS A 52 5.22 -13.84 15.15
CA HIS A 52 4.99 -15.03 15.97
C HIS A 52 6.07 -15.21 17.05
N GLU A 53 7.36 -15.17 16.66
CA GLU A 53 8.48 -15.40 17.58
C GLU A 53 8.63 -14.31 18.65
N LEU A 54 8.20 -13.07 18.33
CA LEU A 54 8.36 -11.90 19.18
C LEU A 54 7.05 -11.41 19.79
N ARG A 55 5.96 -12.18 19.69
CA ARG A 55 4.61 -11.77 20.14
C ARG A 55 4.62 -11.04 21.48
N HIS A 56 5.09 -11.68 22.54
CA HIS A 56 5.10 -11.09 23.88
C HIS A 56 5.96 -9.83 23.97
N ALA A 57 7.11 -9.78 23.28
CA ALA A 57 7.94 -8.58 23.27
C ALA A 57 7.26 -7.43 22.53
N LEU A 58 6.59 -7.72 21.41
CA LEU A 58 5.82 -6.74 20.64
C LEU A 58 4.61 -6.21 21.43
N GLU A 59 3.86 -7.08 22.10
CA GLU A 59 2.74 -6.70 22.98
C GLU A 59 3.23 -5.80 24.13
N ASN A 60 4.33 -6.17 24.80
CA ASN A 60 4.91 -5.36 25.87
C ASN A 60 5.33 -3.96 25.38
N VAL A 61 6.02 -3.87 24.24
CA VAL A 61 6.40 -2.57 23.65
C VAL A 61 5.17 -1.77 23.26
N TYR A 62 4.16 -2.41 22.67
CA TYR A 62 2.91 -1.74 22.31
C TYR A 62 2.24 -1.08 23.52
N HIS A 63 2.09 -1.82 24.63
CA HIS A 63 1.47 -1.32 25.84
C HIS A 63 2.32 -0.25 26.55
N ARG A 64 3.64 -0.42 26.61
CA ARG A 64 4.57 0.55 27.22
C ARG A 64 4.55 1.90 26.49
N HIS A 65 4.36 1.90 25.18
CA HIS A 65 4.36 3.11 24.35
C HIS A 65 2.97 3.71 24.13
N GLN A 66 1.95 3.30 24.91
CA GLN A 66 0.68 4.00 24.91
C GLN A 66 0.84 5.45 25.39
N PRO A 67 0.13 6.42 24.79
CA PRO A 67 0.28 7.82 25.16
C PRO A 67 -0.24 8.04 26.59
N ALA A 68 0.61 8.59 27.46
CA ALA A 68 0.22 8.97 28.82
C ALA A 68 -0.54 10.31 28.88
N THR A 69 -0.45 11.13 27.83
CA THR A 69 -0.99 12.50 27.78
C THR A 69 -1.73 12.77 26.47
N VAL A 70 -2.38 13.93 26.39
CA VAL A 70 -2.99 14.45 25.16
C VAL A 70 -1.95 14.50 24.03
N TYR A 71 -2.42 14.30 22.79
CA TYR A 71 -1.60 14.35 21.59
C TYR A 71 -0.74 15.61 21.51
N GLN A 72 0.54 15.43 21.19
CA GLN A 72 1.48 16.52 20.93
C GLN A 72 2.33 16.22 19.69
N PRO A 73 2.54 17.19 18.78
CA PRO A 73 3.41 17.03 17.62
C PRO A 73 4.88 17.32 17.95
N VAL A 74 5.40 16.73 19.03
CA VAL A 74 6.80 16.88 19.48
C VAL A 74 7.62 15.63 19.16
N ALA A 75 8.94 15.80 18.97
CA ALA A 75 9.83 14.74 18.50
C ALA A 75 9.75 13.46 19.36
N THR A 76 9.73 13.60 20.68
CA THR A 76 9.60 12.47 21.61
C THR A 76 8.28 11.72 21.39
N ALA A 77 7.14 12.43 21.36
CA ALA A 77 5.83 11.82 21.11
C ALA A 77 5.74 11.16 19.72
N ILE A 78 6.41 11.73 18.71
CA ILE A 78 6.54 11.12 17.38
C ILE A 78 7.35 9.81 17.44
N ALA A 79 8.46 9.79 18.17
CA ALA A 79 9.30 8.61 18.35
C ALA A 79 8.53 7.45 19.01
N HIS A 80 7.86 7.71 20.15
CA HIS A 80 7.04 6.69 20.82
C HIS A 80 5.92 6.18 19.93
N ARG A 81 5.23 7.09 19.20
CA ARG A 81 4.15 6.71 18.29
C ARG A 81 4.65 5.88 17.11
N SER A 82 5.82 6.20 16.57
CA SER A 82 6.43 5.45 15.47
C SER A 82 6.75 4.02 15.90
N LEU A 83 7.36 3.84 17.08
CA LEU A 83 7.63 2.52 17.64
C LEU A 83 6.34 1.74 17.94
N LYS A 84 5.35 2.38 18.57
CA LYS A 84 4.04 1.77 18.84
C LYS A 84 3.36 1.27 17.56
N ASN A 85 3.37 2.08 16.50
CA ASN A 85 2.67 1.74 15.25
C ASN A 85 3.39 0.67 14.43
N ILE A 86 4.74 0.65 14.41
CA ILE A 86 5.45 -0.44 13.73
C ILE A 86 5.23 -1.77 14.44
N VAL A 87 5.23 -1.82 15.79
CA VAL A 87 4.94 -3.07 16.52
C VAL A 87 3.50 -3.51 16.35
N LEU A 88 2.53 -2.59 16.34
CA LEU A 88 1.13 -2.91 16.03
C LEU A 88 0.99 -3.52 14.63
N SER A 89 1.77 -3.03 13.65
CA SER A 89 1.78 -3.58 12.30
C SER A 89 2.30 -5.02 12.21
N TYR A 90 3.17 -5.44 13.15
CA TYR A 90 3.60 -6.84 13.26
C TYR A 90 2.55 -7.68 13.97
N LEU A 91 2.00 -7.19 15.10
CA LEU A 91 0.95 -7.89 15.84
C LEU A 91 -0.27 -8.19 14.94
N ALA A 92 -0.67 -7.23 14.11
CA ALA A 92 -1.77 -7.41 13.17
C ALA A 92 -1.59 -8.58 12.19
N LEU A 93 -0.34 -9.00 11.90
CA LEU A 93 -0.07 -10.14 11.01
C LEU A 93 -0.36 -11.50 11.64
N LEU A 94 -0.55 -11.55 12.97
CA LEU A 94 -0.96 -12.77 13.67
C LEU A 94 -2.38 -13.21 13.29
N ASN A 95 -3.20 -12.30 12.74
CA ASN A 95 -4.58 -12.54 12.30
C ASN A 95 -5.46 -13.20 13.39
N ASP A 96 -5.14 -12.99 14.67
CA ASP A 96 -5.90 -13.51 15.79
C ASP A 96 -6.79 -12.44 16.44
N LYS A 97 -7.76 -12.87 17.24
CA LYS A 97 -8.73 -11.96 17.87
C LYS A 97 -8.05 -10.92 18.78
N PRO A 98 -7.07 -11.29 19.64
CA PRO A 98 -6.35 -10.31 20.45
C PRO A 98 -5.67 -9.21 19.65
N ALA A 99 -4.91 -9.56 18.58
CA ALA A 99 -4.22 -8.56 17.77
C ALA A 99 -5.20 -7.64 17.04
N ALA A 100 -6.27 -8.20 16.47
CA ALA A 100 -7.32 -7.41 15.84
C ALA A 100 -8.01 -6.45 16.83
N GLN A 101 -8.21 -6.88 18.08
CA GLN A 101 -8.76 -6.04 19.13
C GLN A 101 -7.83 -4.86 19.46
N LEU A 102 -6.51 -5.06 19.53
CA LEU A 102 -5.56 -3.96 19.73
C LEU A 102 -5.65 -2.92 18.61
N CYS A 103 -5.77 -3.36 17.35
CA CYS A 103 -5.97 -2.44 16.22
C CYS A 103 -7.30 -1.69 16.34
N LEU A 104 -8.38 -2.37 16.70
CA LEU A 104 -9.69 -1.72 16.86
C LEU A 104 -9.69 -0.72 18.01
N ASP A 105 -9.10 -1.08 19.15
CA ASP A 105 -8.99 -0.21 20.32
C ASP A 105 -8.16 1.04 19.99
N GLN A 106 -7.04 0.88 19.30
CA GLN A 106 -6.26 2.03 18.85
C GLN A 106 -7.04 2.90 17.88
N TYR A 107 -7.76 2.32 16.92
CA TYR A 107 -8.57 3.07 15.96
C TYR A 107 -9.66 3.90 16.66
N ASN A 108 -10.39 3.29 17.59
CA ASN A 108 -11.49 3.96 18.32
C ASN A 108 -11.00 5.07 19.24
N ASN A 109 -9.83 4.89 19.87
CA ASN A 109 -9.27 5.83 20.82
C ASN A 109 -8.23 6.80 20.21
N ALA A 110 -7.98 6.71 18.90
CA ALA A 110 -6.97 7.54 18.24
C ALA A 110 -7.34 9.03 18.30
N ALA A 111 -6.47 9.82 18.97
CA ALA A 111 -6.56 11.27 19.00
C ALA A 111 -5.89 11.96 17.80
N ASN A 112 -5.26 11.20 16.89
CA ASN A 112 -4.50 11.73 15.76
C ASN A 112 -4.61 10.82 14.53
N MET A 113 -4.39 11.39 13.34
CA MET A 113 -4.51 10.65 12.07
C MET A 113 -3.45 9.55 11.94
N THR A 114 -2.24 9.71 12.50
CA THR A 114 -1.17 8.70 12.40
C THR A 114 -1.60 7.36 13.02
N ASP A 115 -2.13 7.40 14.24
CA ASP A 115 -2.59 6.20 14.95
C ASP A 115 -3.85 5.60 14.30
N ALA A 116 -4.81 6.45 13.90
CA ALA A 116 -6.00 6.00 13.19
C ALA A 116 -5.63 5.29 11.87
N SER A 117 -4.69 5.86 11.12
CA SER A 117 -4.21 5.34 9.83
C SER A 117 -3.48 4.01 9.99
N ALA A 118 -2.56 3.91 10.96
CA ALA A 118 -1.82 2.67 11.20
C ALA A 118 -2.77 1.52 11.57
N SER A 119 -3.73 1.80 12.44
CA SER A 119 -4.69 0.82 12.93
C SER A 119 -5.68 0.37 11.85
N LEU A 120 -6.20 1.32 11.07
CA LEU A 120 -7.14 0.99 10.00
C LEU A 120 -6.45 0.24 8.86
N GLN A 121 -5.22 0.59 8.48
CA GLN A 121 -4.43 -0.17 7.50
C GLN A 121 -4.15 -1.61 7.97
N ALA A 122 -3.87 -1.79 9.26
CA ALA A 122 -3.71 -3.11 9.86
C ALA A 122 -5.01 -3.93 9.78
N LEU A 123 -6.16 -3.35 10.13
CA LEU A 123 -7.46 -4.01 9.98
C LEU A 123 -7.79 -4.32 8.51
N ILE A 124 -7.44 -3.43 7.58
CA ILE A 124 -7.65 -3.63 6.14
C ILE A 124 -6.90 -4.86 5.64
N ASN A 125 -5.67 -5.07 6.11
CA ASN A 125 -4.81 -6.19 5.70
C ASN A 125 -4.90 -7.42 6.62
N CYS A 126 -5.84 -7.45 7.57
CA CYS A 126 -6.09 -8.63 8.40
C CYS A 126 -6.86 -9.69 7.61
N ASP A 127 -6.26 -10.87 7.49
CA ASP A 127 -6.80 -12.01 6.73
C ASP A 127 -7.54 -12.97 7.68
N ALA A 128 -8.61 -12.46 8.29
CA ALA A 128 -9.45 -13.23 9.20
C ALA A 128 -10.93 -12.88 9.03
N ASP A 129 -11.76 -13.89 8.85
CA ASP A 129 -13.20 -13.73 8.58
C ASP A 129 -13.92 -12.89 9.63
N PHE A 130 -13.56 -13.05 10.91
CA PHE A 130 -14.20 -12.32 12.01
C PHE A 130 -13.93 -10.80 11.96
N VAL A 131 -12.89 -10.35 11.24
CA VAL A 131 -12.56 -8.92 11.10
C VAL A 131 -13.33 -8.26 9.96
N VAL A 132 -13.85 -9.02 9.00
CA VAL A 132 -14.49 -8.46 7.79
C VAL A 132 -15.55 -7.41 8.13
N ALA A 133 -16.52 -7.75 8.99
CA ALA A 133 -17.57 -6.82 9.38
C ALA A 133 -17.04 -5.60 10.16
N VAL A 134 -16.01 -5.79 10.98
CA VAL A 134 -15.36 -4.72 11.77
C VAL A 134 -14.63 -3.75 10.85
N ARG A 135 -13.84 -4.27 9.90
CA ARG A 135 -13.14 -3.50 8.86
C ARG A 135 -14.11 -2.64 8.07
N GLU A 136 -15.18 -3.25 7.53
CA GLU A 136 -16.19 -2.52 6.74
C GLU A 136 -16.87 -1.42 7.57
N LYS A 137 -17.18 -1.70 8.83
CA LYS A 137 -17.75 -0.68 9.73
C LYS A 137 -16.75 0.46 9.98
N ALA A 138 -15.48 0.16 10.24
CA ALA A 138 -14.44 1.16 10.47
C ALA A 138 -14.18 2.02 9.22
N LEU A 139 -14.12 1.42 8.03
CA LEU A 139 -14.01 2.14 6.75
C LEU A 139 -15.17 3.11 6.54
N ARG A 140 -16.42 2.67 6.78
CA ARG A 140 -17.60 3.54 6.67
C ARG A 140 -17.60 4.68 7.69
N ILE A 141 -17.21 4.41 8.94
CA ILE A 141 -17.11 5.43 9.99
C ILE A 141 -16.04 6.47 9.60
N PHE A 142 -14.88 6.01 9.15
CA PHE A 142 -13.80 6.90 8.69
C PHE A 142 -14.29 7.80 7.56
N TYR A 143 -14.89 7.21 6.52
CA TYR A 143 -15.38 7.98 5.38
C TYR A 143 -16.42 9.02 5.79
N ARG A 144 -17.46 8.63 6.54
CA ARG A 144 -18.49 9.58 7.01
C ARG A 144 -17.91 10.74 7.82
N ARG A 145 -16.92 10.46 8.66
CA ARG A 145 -16.26 11.49 9.49
C ARG A 145 -15.42 12.45 8.66
N TRP A 146 -14.75 11.96 7.61
CA TRP A 146 -13.71 12.68 6.89
C TRP A 146 -14.06 12.99 5.42
N GLN A 147 -15.28 12.70 4.96
CA GLN A 147 -15.69 12.86 3.56
C GLN A 147 -15.54 14.29 3.02
N GLN A 148 -15.57 15.30 3.90
CA GLN A 148 -15.37 16.71 3.56
C GLN A 148 -13.88 17.14 3.57
N GLU A 149 -12.97 16.25 3.96
CA GLU A 149 -11.52 16.51 4.03
C GLU A 149 -10.79 15.76 2.90
N PRO A 150 -10.48 16.43 1.76
CA PRO A 150 -10.05 15.74 0.54
C PRO A 150 -8.81 14.86 0.73
N LEU A 151 -7.84 15.30 1.55
CA LEU A 151 -6.61 14.55 1.83
C LEU A 151 -6.89 13.29 2.66
N ALA A 152 -7.80 13.36 3.63
CA ALA A 152 -8.19 12.20 4.42
C ALA A 152 -8.95 11.17 3.57
N VAL A 153 -9.82 11.63 2.67
CA VAL A 153 -10.48 10.74 1.70
C VAL A 153 -9.47 10.08 0.75
N ASN A 154 -8.42 10.79 0.35
CA ASN A 154 -7.36 10.19 -0.48
C ASN A 154 -6.63 9.06 0.25
N LEU A 155 -6.33 9.24 1.55
CA LEU A 155 -5.75 8.18 2.37
C LEU A 155 -6.69 6.97 2.46
N TRP A 156 -7.99 7.22 2.69
CA TRP A 156 -9.01 6.16 2.74
C TRP A 156 -9.10 5.34 1.45
N LEU A 157 -9.07 6.02 0.28
CA LEU A 157 -9.00 5.36 -1.02
C LEU A 157 -7.71 4.55 -1.18
N GLN A 158 -6.57 5.15 -0.81
CA GLN A 158 -5.25 4.55 -0.94
C GLN A 158 -5.10 3.27 -0.13
N TRP A 159 -5.53 3.26 1.14
CA TRP A 159 -5.39 2.07 1.99
C TRP A 159 -6.14 0.87 1.43
N GLN A 160 -7.31 1.09 0.84
CA GLN A 160 -8.11 0.03 0.22
C GLN A 160 -7.48 -0.44 -1.10
N ALA A 161 -6.98 0.48 -1.94
CA ALA A 161 -6.32 0.15 -3.20
C ALA A 161 -4.97 -0.58 -2.99
N ALA A 162 -4.27 -0.28 -1.90
CA ALA A 162 -3.02 -0.93 -1.51
C ALA A 162 -3.21 -2.24 -0.72
N CYS A 163 -4.46 -2.64 -0.43
CA CYS A 163 -4.75 -3.87 0.31
C CYS A 163 -4.26 -5.11 -0.46
N SER A 164 -3.38 -5.88 0.18
CA SER A 164 -2.74 -7.06 -0.44
C SER A 164 -3.55 -8.36 -0.33
N LEU A 165 -4.72 -8.33 0.32
CA LEU A 165 -5.61 -9.48 0.40
C LEU A 165 -6.18 -9.84 -0.98
N PRO A 166 -6.64 -11.09 -1.19
CA PRO A 166 -7.33 -11.51 -2.40
C PRO A 166 -8.44 -10.55 -2.85
N GLY A 167 -8.72 -10.51 -4.16
CA GLY A 167 -9.70 -9.60 -4.76
C GLY A 167 -9.23 -8.15 -4.88
N ALA A 168 -7.92 -7.91 -4.90
CA ALA A 168 -7.35 -6.55 -4.93
C ALA A 168 -7.80 -5.72 -6.13
N LEU A 169 -7.76 -6.29 -7.35
CA LEU A 169 -8.16 -5.57 -8.55
C LEU A 169 -9.67 -5.28 -8.58
N ASP A 170 -10.51 -6.22 -8.12
CA ASP A 170 -11.96 -6.00 -8.07
C ASP A 170 -12.33 -4.91 -7.07
N ARG A 171 -11.68 -4.92 -5.89
CA ARG A 171 -11.78 -3.82 -4.92
C ARG A 171 -11.38 -2.47 -5.52
N VAL A 172 -10.30 -2.43 -6.31
CA VAL A 172 -9.90 -1.20 -7.01
C VAL A 172 -10.97 -0.76 -8.00
N LYS A 173 -11.54 -1.67 -8.78
CA LYS A 173 -12.64 -1.36 -9.72
C LYS A 173 -13.89 -0.84 -9.00
N GLU A 174 -14.23 -1.39 -7.84
CA GLU A 174 -15.31 -0.89 -6.97
C GLU A 174 -15.03 0.54 -6.48
N LEU A 175 -13.78 0.83 -6.07
CA LEU A 175 -13.39 2.19 -5.65
C LEU A 175 -13.51 3.21 -6.78
N LEU A 176 -13.31 2.81 -8.04
CA LEU A 176 -13.51 3.71 -9.20
C LEU A 176 -14.97 4.09 -9.41
N GLN A 177 -15.92 3.32 -8.87
CA GLN A 177 -17.36 3.61 -8.91
C GLN A 177 -17.85 4.35 -7.66
N HIS A 178 -17.01 4.50 -6.63
CA HIS A 178 -17.38 5.16 -5.39
C HIS A 178 -17.54 6.68 -5.59
N GLU A 179 -18.52 7.29 -4.94
CA GLU A 179 -18.79 8.75 -4.99
C GLU A 179 -17.58 9.62 -4.57
N ALA A 180 -16.63 9.02 -3.86
CA ALA A 180 -15.42 9.67 -3.39
C ALA A 180 -14.31 9.75 -4.44
N PHE A 181 -14.47 9.03 -5.57
CA PHE A 181 -13.50 8.97 -6.65
C PHE A 181 -13.98 9.81 -7.85
N ASP A 182 -13.06 10.62 -8.36
CA ASP A 182 -13.24 11.36 -9.60
C ASP A 182 -11.98 11.21 -10.44
N ILE A 183 -12.11 10.64 -11.62
CA ILE A 183 -10.99 10.41 -12.55
C ILE A 183 -10.37 11.72 -13.05
N ARG A 184 -11.10 12.83 -13.02
CA ARG A 184 -10.56 14.16 -13.37
C ARG A 184 -9.67 14.73 -12.29
N ASN A 185 -9.74 14.21 -11.06
CA ASN A 185 -8.93 14.67 -9.94
C ASN A 185 -7.61 13.88 -9.87
N PRO A 186 -6.44 14.51 -10.13
CA PRO A 186 -5.15 13.82 -10.12
C PRO A 186 -4.79 13.16 -8.79
N ASN A 187 -5.28 13.69 -7.67
CA ASN A 187 -5.00 13.13 -6.34
C ASN A 187 -5.78 11.84 -6.14
N LYS A 188 -7.03 11.77 -6.63
CA LYS A 188 -7.88 10.57 -6.56
C LYS A 188 -7.34 9.47 -7.48
N VAL A 189 -6.95 9.82 -8.70
CA VAL A 189 -6.29 8.92 -9.65
C VAL A 189 -5.04 8.30 -9.03
N ARG A 190 -4.18 9.11 -8.40
CA ARG A 190 -2.98 8.59 -7.71
C ARG A 190 -3.33 7.74 -6.49
N ALA A 191 -4.34 8.14 -5.71
CA ALA A 191 -4.77 7.43 -4.51
C ALA A 191 -5.35 6.04 -4.83
N VAL A 192 -6.01 5.83 -5.97
CA VAL A 192 -6.59 4.53 -6.32
C VAL A 192 -5.72 3.77 -7.32
N ILE A 193 -5.62 4.28 -8.55
CA ILE A 193 -4.93 3.60 -9.66
C ILE A 193 -3.42 3.57 -9.39
N GLY A 194 -2.84 4.72 -9.04
CA GLY A 194 -1.42 4.81 -8.74
C GLY A 194 -1.01 3.93 -7.55
N ALA A 195 -1.81 3.91 -6.48
CA ALA A 195 -1.56 3.09 -5.30
C ALA A 195 -1.59 1.59 -5.63
N PHE A 196 -2.58 1.12 -6.37
CA PHE A 196 -2.64 -0.28 -6.80
C PHE A 196 -1.37 -0.68 -7.57
N CYS A 197 -0.98 0.10 -8.58
CA CYS A 197 0.14 -0.25 -9.45
C CYS A 197 1.52 -0.12 -8.79
N SER A 198 1.67 0.69 -7.73
CA SER A 198 2.97 0.97 -7.10
C SER A 198 3.15 0.37 -5.71
N GLN A 199 2.07 0.12 -4.98
CA GLN A 199 2.10 -0.38 -3.60
C GLN A 199 1.58 -1.81 -3.49
N ASN A 200 0.85 -2.31 -4.50
CA ASN A 200 0.31 -3.66 -4.53
C ASN A 200 0.96 -4.51 -5.63
N LEU A 201 2.29 -4.61 -5.59
CA LEU A 201 3.09 -5.17 -6.68
C LEU A 201 2.73 -6.62 -7.01
N ALA A 202 2.43 -7.45 -6.01
CA ALA A 202 2.05 -8.84 -6.23
C ALA A 202 0.77 -8.98 -7.07
N HIS A 203 -0.22 -8.11 -6.85
CA HIS A 203 -1.49 -8.14 -7.59
C HIS A 203 -1.43 -7.33 -8.89
N PHE A 204 -0.64 -6.26 -8.95
CA PHE A 204 -0.40 -5.54 -10.20
C PHE A 204 0.34 -6.42 -11.23
N HIS A 205 1.31 -7.21 -10.76
CA HIS A 205 2.05 -8.18 -11.59
C HIS A 205 1.44 -9.60 -11.53
N ALA A 206 0.12 -9.71 -11.34
CA ALA A 206 -0.57 -11.00 -11.36
C ALA A 206 -0.26 -11.81 -12.62
N ASP A 207 -0.18 -13.13 -12.48
CA ASP A 207 0.23 -14.04 -13.55
C ASP A 207 -0.71 -14.00 -14.76
N ASP A 208 -1.96 -13.55 -14.62
CA ASP A 208 -2.91 -13.40 -15.72
C ASP A 208 -2.73 -12.10 -16.53
N GLY A 209 -1.88 -11.17 -16.06
CA GLY A 209 -1.66 -9.87 -16.68
C GLY A 209 -2.82 -8.87 -16.50
N SER A 210 -3.80 -9.19 -15.66
CA SER A 210 -5.00 -8.36 -15.44
C SER A 210 -4.66 -6.96 -14.91
N GLY A 211 -3.65 -6.84 -14.05
CA GLY A 211 -3.17 -5.55 -13.56
C GLY A 211 -2.58 -4.65 -14.66
N TYR A 212 -1.85 -5.24 -15.62
CA TYR A 212 -1.31 -4.50 -16.76
C TYR A 212 -2.42 -4.02 -17.69
N ARG A 213 -3.36 -4.93 -18.01
CA ARG A 213 -4.53 -4.62 -18.85
C ARG A 213 -5.33 -3.46 -18.26
N PHE A 214 -5.61 -3.54 -16.96
CA PHE A 214 -6.30 -2.50 -16.21
C PHE A 214 -5.59 -1.15 -16.30
N LEU A 215 -4.27 -1.11 -16.05
CA LEU A 215 -3.52 0.15 -16.11
C LEU A 215 -3.53 0.73 -17.53
N ALA A 216 -3.35 -0.10 -18.55
CA ALA A 216 -3.39 0.35 -19.93
C ALA A 216 -4.77 0.90 -20.33
N ASP A 217 -5.88 0.26 -19.89
CA ASP A 217 -7.23 0.78 -20.11
C ASP A 217 -7.37 2.18 -19.48
N LYS A 218 -6.90 2.34 -18.24
CA LYS A 218 -6.99 3.62 -17.52
C LYS A 218 -6.07 4.68 -18.09
N VAL A 219 -4.91 4.33 -18.62
CA VAL A 219 -4.02 5.27 -19.31
C VAL A 219 -4.67 5.76 -20.61
N ILE A 220 -5.26 4.87 -21.40
CA ILE A 220 -5.96 5.25 -22.64
C ILE A 220 -7.13 6.20 -22.34
N GLU A 221 -7.92 5.90 -21.30
CA GLU A 221 -9.01 6.77 -20.84
C GLU A 221 -8.49 8.14 -20.36
N LEU A 222 -7.46 8.13 -19.50
CA LEU A 222 -6.90 9.34 -18.92
C LEU A 222 -6.16 10.21 -19.94
N ASP A 223 -5.63 9.64 -21.02
CA ASP A 223 -4.91 10.42 -22.02
C ASP A 223 -5.83 11.47 -22.69
N ALA A 224 -7.11 11.15 -22.86
CA ALA A 224 -8.10 12.09 -23.36
C ALA A 224 -8.51 13.17 -22.35
N ILE A 225 -8.28 12.95 -21.05
CA ILE A 225 -8.74 13.81 -19.95
C ILE A 225 -7.59 14.68 -19.43
N ASN A 226 -6.45 14.05 -19.17
CA ASN A 226 -5.25 14.64 -18.59
C ASN A 226 -3.99 13.86 -19.01
N PRO A 227 -3.42 14.18 -20.20
CA PRO A 227 -2.21 13.56 -20.74
C PRO A 227 -1.04 13.43 -19.76
N GLN A 228 -0.79 14.47 -18.95
CA GLN A 228 0.34 14.48 -18.01
C GLN A 228 0.18 13.45 -16.90
N ILE A 229 -1.05 13.23 -16.43
CA ILE A 229 -1.33 12.21 -15.42
C ILE A 229 -1.29 10.81 -16.04
N ALA A 230 -1.84 10.65 -17.25
CA ALA A 230 -1.75 9.39 -18.00
C ALA A 230 -0.29 8.97 -18.21
N ALA A 231 0.57 9.89 -18.66
CA ALA A 231 1.99 9.64 -18.88
C ALA A 231 2.73 9.27 -17.58
N ARG A 232 2.42 9.92 -16.45
CA ARG A 232 3.01 9.56 -15.15
C ARG A 232 2.59 8.17 -14.67
N LEU A 233 1.33 7.78 -14.91
CA LEU A 233 0.80 6.46 -14.53
C LEU A 233 1.44 5.30 -15.31
N LEU A 234 2.06 5.55 -16.46
CA LEU A 234 2.77 4.51 -17.22
C LEU A 234 4.01 3.97 -16.50
N SER A 235 4.57 4.71 -15.54
CA SER A 235 5.85 4.38 -14.90
C SER A 235 6.02 2.90 -14.52
N PRO A 236 5.03 2.22 -13.90
CA PRO A 236 5.14 0.79 -13.58
C PRO A 236 5.29 -0.13 -14.81
N LEU A 237 4.63 0.18 -15.93
CA LEU A 237 4.76 -0.60 -17.18
C LEU A 237 6.12 -0.39 -17.86
N THR A 238 6.75 0.78 -17.68
CA THR A 238 8.06 1.08 -18.29
C THR A 238 9.20 0.23 -17.70
N ARG A 239 9.01 -0.35 -16.50
CA ARG A 239 10.02 -1.17 -15.81
C ARG A 239 10.01 -2.65 -16.20
N TRP A 240 9.44 -2.98 -17.36
CA TRP A 240 9.29 -4.37 -17.80
C TRP A 240 10.62 -5.14 -17.81
N GLN A 241 11.74 -4.52 -18.19
CA GLN A 241 13.06 -5.18 -18.25
C GLN A 241 13.54 -5.79 -16.93
N LYS A 242 13.07 -5.25 -15.79
CA LYS A 242 13.38 -5.79 -14.46
C LYS A 242 12.55 -7.01 -14.10
N MET A 243 11.51 -7.34 -14.86
CA MET A 243 10.56 -8.39 -14.53
C MET A 243 10.95 -9.73 -15.16
N PRO A 244 10.36 -10.85 -14.70
CA PRO A 244 10.56 -12.16 -15.34
C PRO A 244 10.00 -12.18 -16.76
N ALA A 245 10.56 -13.00 -17.65
CA ALA A 245 10.23 -13.01 -19.09
C ALA A 245 8.72 -13.05 -19.38
N ALA A 246 7.95 -13.88 -18.65
CA ALA A 246 6.50 -13.99 -18.83
C ALA A 246 5.76 -12.67 -18.50
N ASN A 247 6.25 -11.88 -17.56
CA ASN A 247 5.72 -10.55 -17.24
C ASN A 247 6.17 -9.52 -18.28
N GLN A 248 7.42 -9.61 -18.76
CA GLN A 248 7.97 -8.71 -19.78
C GLN A 248 7.08 -8.67 -21.02
N GLU A 249 6.74 -9.83 -21.56
CA GLU A 249 5.90 -9.96 -22.76
C GLU A 249 4.53 -9.30 -22.57
N LYS A 250 3.89 -9.54 -21.44
CA LYS A 250 2.56 -8.97 -21.13
C LYS A 250 2.62 -7.46 -20.96
N MET A 251 3.63 -6.95 -20.25
CA MET A 251 3.81 -5.51 -20.07
C MET A 251 4.12 -4.81 -21.41
N ARG A 252 4.97 -5.41 -22.24
CA ARG A 252 5.26 -4.92 -23.60
C ARG A 252 4.02 -4.92 -24.48
N THR A 253 3.21 -5.98 -24.41
CA THR A 253 1.93 -6.07 -25.13
C THR A 253 1.00 -4.93 -24.75
N GLU A 254 0.90 -4.58 -23.46
CA GLU A 254 0.08 -3.46 -23.02
C GLU A 254 0.66 -2.10 -23.41
N LEU A 255 1.99 -1.92 -23.37
CA LEU A 255 2.65 -0.72 -23.89
C LEU A 255 2.37 -0.55 -25.39
N GLN A 256 2.47 -1.63 -26.16
CA GLN A 256 2.16 -1.62 -27.59
C GLN A 256 0.68 -1.31 -27.83
N ARG A 257 -0.24 -1.90 -27.06
CA ARG A 257 -1.67 -1.57 -27.14
C ARG A 257 -1.94 -0.08 -26.90
N ILE A 258 -1.25 0.55 -25.96
CA ILE A 258 -1.35 2.00 -25.75
C ILE A 258 -0.84 2.72 -27.01
N LEU A 259 0.29 2.30 -27.58
CA LEU A 259 0.82 2.79 -28.86
C LEU A 259 -0.03 2.43 -30.10
N ASP A 260 -1.07 1.63 -29.97
CA ASP A 260 -1.99 1.30 -31.06
C ASP A 260 -3.40 1.87 -30.84
N SER A 261 -3.67 2.53 -29.70
CA SER A 261 -5.00 3.07 -29.34
C SER A 261 -5.49 4.27 -30.18
N GLY A 262 -4.76 4.65 -31.24
CA GLY A 262 -5.10 5.76 -32.12
C GLY A 262 -4.56 7.13 -31.65
N LYS A 263 -5.46 8.08 -31.38
CA LYS A 263 -5.09 9.46 -30.99
C LYS A 263 -4.52 9.48 -29.58
N ARG A 264 -3.19 9.46 -29.47
CA ARG A 264 -2.46 9.68 -28.23
C ARG A 264 -1.97 11.10 -28.10
N SER A 265 -1.83 11.57 -26.87
CA SER A 265 -1.05 12.76 -26.60
C SER A 265 0.45 12.55 -26.86
N PRO A 266 1.20 13.63 -27.13
CA PRO A 266 2.65 13.58 -27.16
C PRO A 266 3.26 13.04 -25.86
N ASP A 267 2.71 13.39 -24.70
CA ASP A 267 3.19 12.95 -23.38
C ASP A 267 3.16 11.42 -23.24
N VAL A 268 2.02 10.79 -23.57
CA VAL A 268 1.85 9.34 -23.49
C VAL A 268 2.67 8.63 -24.57
N TYR A 269 2.68 9.17 -25.80
CA TYR A 269 3.47 8.62 -26.89
C TYR A 269 4.97 8.59 -26.55
N GLU A 270 5.51 9.67 -26.00
CA GLU A 270 6.93 9.76 -25.64
C GLU A 270 7.32 8.68 -24.63
N VAL A 271 6.55 8.53 -23.55
CA VAL A 271 6.86 7.57 -22.48
C VAL A 271 6.72 6.13 -22.98
N ALA A 272 5.65 5.82 -23.71
CA ALA A 272 5.38 4.47 -24.19
C ALA A 272 6.37 4.04 -25.29
N SER A 273 6.65 4.90 -26.29
CA SER A 273 7.56 4.58 -27.41
C SER A 273 8.99 4.36 -26.92
N LYS A 274 9.52 5.24 -26.05
CA LYS A 274 10.84 5.06 -25.44
C LYS A 274 10.95 3.75 -24.65
N SER A 275 9.86 3.29 -24.05
CA SER A 275 9.85 2.06 -23.25
C SER A 275 9.86 0.80 -24.11
N VAL A 276 9.20 0.82 -25.28
CA VAL A 276 9.22 -0.30 -26.22
C VAL A 276 10.57 -0.39 -26.95
N LEU A 277 11.10 0.76 -27.41
CA LEU A 277 12.38 0.84 -28.14
C LEU A 277 13.60 0.41 -27.32
N LYS A 278 13.55 0.52 -25.98
CA LYS A 278 14.64 0.01 -25.11
C LYS A 278 14.80 -1.51 -25.15
N GLY A 279 13.86 -2.24 -25.74
CA GLY A 279 13.83 -3.70 -25.82
C GLY A 279 14.18 -4.31 -27.16
N GLU A 280 14.60 -3.48 -28.12
CA GLU A 280 15.24 -3.85 -29.39
C GLU A 280 16.74 -3.59 -29.30
#